data_AF-A0A7C1TQZ8-F1
#
_entry.id   AF-A0A7C1TQZ8-F1
#
_cell.length_a   1.000
_cell.length_b   1.000
_cell.length_c   1.000
_cell.angle_alpha   90.00
_cell.angle_beta   90.00
_cell.angle_gamma   90.00
#
_symmetry.space_group_name_H-M   'P 1'
#
loop_
_entity.id
_entity.type
_entity.pdbx_description
1 polymer ?
#
loop_
_entity_poly.entity_id
_entity_poly.type
_entity_poly.pdbx_seq_one_letter_code
_entity_poly.pdbx_strand_id
1 'polypeptide(L)' 'MKRGVFITGTDTGVGKTVIAGAVTRALMARGLSVGVMKPVESGCTVVEGEGLLPADAAFLREMAESAAPL' A
#
# COMPACT_ATOMS: atom_id res chain seq x y z
N MET A 1 -8.40 -18.31 -11.22
CA MET A 1 -7.10 -17.60 -11.16
C MET A 1 -7.30 -16.27 -10.46
N LYS A 2 -6.42 -15.90 -9.52
CA LYS A 2 -6.45 -14.54 -8.93
C LYS A 2 -5.83 -13.57 -9.94
N ARG A 3 -6.50 -12.45 -10.22
CA ARG A 3 -5.96 -11.36 -11.06
C ARG A 3 -5.09 -10.46 -10.18
N GLY A 4 -3.93 -10.03 -10.68
CA GLY A 4 -3.01 -9.16 -9.96
C GLY A 4 -2.48 -8.04 -10.85
N VAL A 5 -2.19 -6.89 -10.25
CA VAL A 5 -1.56 -5.73 -10.90
C VAL A 5 -0.27 -5.43 -10.16
N PHE A 6 0.85 -5.32 -10.89
CA PHE A 6 2.13 -4.92 -10.34
C PHE A 6 2.45 -3.49 -10.79
N ILE A 7 2.65 -2.59 -9.83
CA ILE A 7 2.96 -1.19 -10.11
C ILE A 7 4.47 -1.00 -9.97
N THR A 8 5.11 -0.68 -11.10
CA THR A 8 6.53 -0.34 -11.17
C THR A 8 6.70 1.16 -11.50
N GLY A 9 7.91 1.68 -11.33
CA GLY A 9 8.24 3.06 -11.67
C GLY A 9 9.76 3.25 -11.68
N THR A 10 10.20 4.26 -12.42
CA THR A 10 11.62 4.47 -12.76
C THR A 10 12.46 4.99 -11.60
N ASP A 11 11.85 5.63 -10.61
CA ASP A 11 12.55 6.23 -9.47
C ASP A 11 11.75 6.08 -8.16
N THR A 12 12.41 6.33 -7.04
CA THR A 12 11.84 6.63 -5.73
C THR A 12 11.01 7.92 -5.76
N GLY A 13 9.98 8.03 -4.93
CA GLY A 13 9.17 9.25 -4.84
C GLY A 13 8.25 9.57 -6.03
N VAL A 14 8.32 8.86 -7.16
CA VAL A 14 7.48 9.10 -8.36
C VAL A 14 5.98 8.84 -8.19
N GLY A 15 5.51 8.52 -6.98
CA GLY A 15 4.09 8.33 -6.69
C GLY A 15 3.54 6.91 -6.84
N LYS A 16 4.41 5.88 -6.93
CA LYS A 16 3.98 4.46 -7.05
C LYS A 16 2.95 4.07 -5.99
N THR A 17 3.21 4.42 -4.73
CA THR A 17 2.34 4.07 -3.59
C THR A 17 0.98 4.78 -3.68
N VAL A 18 0.97 6.07 -4.08
CA VAL A 18 -0.26 6.83 -4.31
C VAL A 18 -1.11 6.20 -5.42
N ILE A 19 -0.48 5.83 -6.55
CA ILE A 19 -1.18 5.15 -7.66
C ILE A 19 -1.71 3.79 -7.22
N ALA A 20 -0.95 3.02 -6.44
CA ALA A 20 -1.41 1.74 -5.90
C ALA A 20 -2.64 1.90 -4.99
N GLY A 21 -2.65 2.90 -4.12
CA GLY A 21 -3.81 3.26 -3.31
C GLY A 21 -5.02 3.67 -4.16
N ALA A 22 -4.82 4.54 -5.16
CA ALA A 22 -5.89 5.00 -6.04
C ALA A 22 -6.53 3.85 -6.86
N VAL A 23 -5.71 2.95 -7.42
CA VAL A 23 -6.19 1.76 -8.13
C VAL A 23 -6.99 0.86 -7.19
N THR A 24 -6.51 0.68 -5.96
CA THR A 24 -7.19 -0.10 -4.92
C THR A 24 -8.57 0.46 -4.62
N ARG A 25 -8.68 1.76 -4.31
CA ARG A 25 -9.96 2.45 -4.08
C ARG A 25 -10.90 2.33 -5.28
N ALA A 26 -10.40 2.55 -6.49
CA ALA A 26 -11.21 2.51 -7.70
C ALA A 26 -11.78 1.11 -7.98
N LEU A 27 -11.02 0.05 -7.70
CA LEU A 27 -11.48 -1.33 -7.84
C LEU A 27 -12.48 -1.71 -6.74
N MET A 28 -12.23 -1.31 -5.49
CA MET A 28 -13.16 -1.52 -4.39
C MET A 28 -14.48 -0.79 -4.60
N ALA A 29 -14.45 0.44 -5.12
CA ALA A 29 -15.65 1.21 -5.49
C ALA A 29 -16.50 0.51 -6.58
N ARG A 30 -15.93 -0.45 -7.30
CA ARG A 30 -16.65 -1.30 -8.27
C ARG A 30 -17.12 -2.64 -7.67
N GLY A 31 -17.06 -2.78 -6.35
CA GLY A 31 -17.49 -3.98 -5.62
C GLY A 31 -16.51 -5.15 -5.67
N LEU A 32 -15.25 -4.91 -6.06
CA LEU A 32 -14.24 -5.96 -6.10
C LEU A 32 -13.57 -6.14 -4.73
N SER A 33 -13.31 -7.39 -4.35
CA SER A 33 -12.43 -7.72 -3.24
C SER A 33 -10.98 -7.53 -3.68
N VAL A 34 -10.28 -6.59 -3.04
CA VAL A 34 -8.91 -6.19 -3.39
C VAL A 34 -8.01 -6.32 -2.17
N GLY A 35 -6.84 -6.92 -2.36
CA GLY A 35 -5.75 -6.89 -1.41
C GLY A 35 -4.59 -6.06 -1.96
N VAL A 36 -3.81 -5.46 -1.07
CA VAL A 36 -2.64 -4.65 -1.40
C VAL A 36 -1.44 -5.14 -0.61
N MET A 37 -0.24 -4.97 -1.16
CA MET A 37 0.98 -5.24 -0.40
C MET A 37 2.10 -4.29 -0.81
N LYS A 38 2.92 -3.94 0.18
CA LYS A 38 4.19 -3.25 0.02
C LYS A 38 5.20 -3.98 0.90
N PRO A 39 5.90 -5.01 0.38
CA PRO A 39 6.71 -5.90 1.21
C PRO A 39 7.97 -5.22 1.74
N VAL A 40 8.45 -4.19 1.05
CA VAL A 40 9.66 -3.45 1.40
C VAL A 40 9.46 -1.97 1.07
N GLU A 41 9.83 -1.12 2.02
CA GLU A 41 9.95 0.32 1.85
C GLU A 41 11.14 0.85 2.65
N SER A 42 11.61 2.04 2.27
CA SER A 42 12.66 2.77 2.96
C SER A 42 12.08 4.06 3.55
N GLY A 43 12.81 4.68 4.47
CA GLY A 43 12.35 5.92 5.10
C GLY A 43 11.28 5.74 6.18
N CYS A 44 11.15 4.53 6.74
CA CYS A 44 10.28 4.29 7.89
C CYS A 44 10.68 5.18 9.07
N THR A 45 9.68 5.76 9.73
CA THR A 45 9.88 6.55 10.94
C THR A 45 10.15 5.64 12.12
N VAL A 46 11.15 5.95 12.94
CA VAL A 46 11.35 5.25 14.22
C VAL A 46 10.38 5.84 15.25
N VAL A 47 9.53 4.99 15.81
CA VAL A 47 8.60 5.34 16.89
C VAL A 47 9.10 4.67 18.17
N GLU A 48 9.31 5.47 19.22
CA GLU A 48 9.81 4.99 20.50
C GLU A 48 8.84 3.97 21.10
N GLY A 49 9.35 2.78 21.46
CA GLY A 49 8.55 1.67 21.98
C GLY A 49 7.79 0.85 20.93
N GLU A 50 7.69 1.30 19.68
CA GLU A 50 6.92 0.62 18.61
C GLU A 50 7.76 0.16 17.41
N GLY A 51 9.00 0.67 17.29
CA GLY A 51 9.93 0.26 16.25
C GLY A 51 9.80 1.08 14.96
N LEU A 52 9.90 0.42 13.80
CA LEU A 52 9.80 1.10 12.50
C LEU A 52 8.33 1.18 12.05
N LEU A 53 7.86 2.39 11.76
CA LEU A 53 6.55 2.64 11.18
C LEU A 53 6.66 2.78 9.65
N PRO A 54 6.15 1.81 8.87
CA PRO A 54 6.12 1.89 7.42
C PRO A 54 4.95 2.74 6.92
N ALA A 55 5.22 3.99 6.52
CA ALA A 55 4.21 4.94 6.06
C ALA A 55 3.52 4.51 4.75
N ASP A 56 4.26 3.91 3.82
CA ASP A 56 3.70 3.49 2.52
C ASP A 56 2.74 2.30 2.72
N ALA A 57 3.13 1.29 3.51
CA ALA A 57 2.28 0.16 3.87
C ALA A 57 1.06 0.61 4.69
N ALA A 58 1.23 1.54 5.64
CA ALA A 58 0.14 2.10 6.43
C ALA A 58 -0.92 2.79 5.55
N PHE A 59 -0.46 3.63 4.62
CA PHE A 59 -1.34 4.28 3.64
C PHE A 59 -2.10 3.26 2.78
N LEU A 60 -1.41 2.23 2.28
CA LEU A 60 -2.07 1.21 1.46
C LEU A 60 -3.10 0.40 2.24
N ARG A 61 -2.83 0.07 3.51
CA ARG A 61 -3.80 -0.60 4.39
C ARG A 61 -5.08 0.22 4.55
N GLU A 62 -4.93 1.52 4.76
CA GLU A 62 -6.05 2.46 4.86
C GLU A 62 -6.85 2.49 3.54
N MET A 63 -6.17 2.60 2.40
CA MET A 63 -6.83 2.60 1.09
C MET A 63 -7.59 1.29 0.84
N ALA A 64 -7.05 0.16 1.30
CA ALA A 64 -7.68 -1.15 1.17
C ALA A 64 -8.77 -1.43 2.21
N GLU A 65 -9.02 -0.52 3.16
CA GLU A 65 -9.89 -0.75 4.34
C GLU A 65 -9.57 -2.08 5.03
N SER A 66 -8.28 -2.42 5.08
CA SER A 66 -7.83 -3.72 5.55
C SER A 66 -7.58 -3.72 7.05
N ALA A 67 -8.10 -4.73 7.74
CA ALA A 67 -7.79 -4.99 9.15
C ALA A 67 -6.51 -5.83 9.35
N ALA A 68 -5.80 -6.15 8.27
CA ALA A 68 -4.54 -6.89 8.36
C ALA A 68 -3.47 -6.10 9.13
N PRO A 69 -2.56 -6.78 9.85
CA PRO A 69 -1.42 -6.12 10.48
C PRO A 69 -0.52 -5.44 9.43
N LEU A 70 0.22 -4.43 9.89
CA LEU A 70 1.30 -3.79 9.13
C LEU A 70 2.60 -4.57 9.26
#